data_AF-A0A1B0CKG9-F1
#
_entry.id   AF-A0A1B0CKG9-F1
#
_cell.length_a   1.000
_cell.length_b   1.000
_cell.length_c   1.000
_cell.angle_alpha   90.00
_cell.angle_beta   90.00
_cell.angle_gamma   90.00
#
_symmetry.space_group_name_H-M   'P 1'
#
loop_
_entity.id
_entity.type
_entity.pdbx_description
1 polymer ?
#
loop_
_entity_poly.entity_id
_entity_poly.type
_entity_poly.pdbx_seq_one_letter_code
_entity_poly.pdbx_strand_id
1 'polypeptide(L)'
;MKIFLFFFALLAIGGISGQNVPEPCPMAMCIDVYDPVCCTLADGLERTFGNDCEANNYECGTKQKCVERTKGECKCPEVCPLYYLPICCTYDNGNKKTYGNTCEVNSENCKLKLYCTDLTPGQCECIEFCPDLYDPVCCTYADGTCQTYPNACEASVNNCRENK
;
A
#
# COMPACT_ATOMS: atom_id res chain seq x y z
N MET A 1 58.04 -30.02 -38.94
CA MET A 1 58.50 -30.81 -37.79
C MET A 1 58.18 -30.03 -36.52
N LYS A 2 57.28 -30.57 -35.66
CA LYS A 2 57.00 -30.18 -34.25
C LYS A 2 56.38 -28.77 -34.06
N ILE A 3 55.40 -28.50 -33.19
CA ILE A 3 54.82 -29.19 -32.04
C ILE A 3 53.41 -28.61 -31.80
N PHE A 4 52.45 -29.47 -31.42
CA PHE A 4 51.12 -29.10 -30.93
C PHE A 4 51.23 -28.45 -29.54
N LEU A 5 50.57 -27.30 -29.32
CA LEU A 5 50.28 -26.79 -27.98
C LEU A 5 48.78 -26.58 -27.84
N PHE A 6 48.13 -27.52 -27.16
CA PHE A 6 46.76 -27.41 -26.66
C PHE A 6 46.77 -26.46 -25.44
N PHE A 7 46.10 -25.32 -25.56
CA PHE A 7 45.72 -24.50 -24.40
C PHE A 7 44.24 -24.77 -24.08
N PHE A 8 44.00 -25.51 -23.00
CA PHE A 8 42.70 -25.60 -22.34
C PHE A 8 42.43 -24.26 -21.64
N ALA A 9 41.52 -23.45 -22.18
CA ALA A 9 40.99 -22.29 -21.47
C ALA A 9 39.83 -22.74 -20.57
N LEU A 10 40.01 -22.53 -19.26
CA LEU A 10 39.06 -22.84 -18.19
C LEU A 10 37.68 -22.22 -18.44
N LEU A 11 36.64 -23.01 -18.17
CA LEU A 11 35.26 -22.56 -18.00
C LEU A 11 35.19 -21.56 -16.85
N ALA A 12 34.95 -20.29 -17.18
CA ALA A 12 34.46 -19.32 -16.20
C ALA A 12 33.00 -19.67 -15.88
N ILE A 13 32.80 -20.41 -14.79
CA ILE A 13 31.49 -20.50 -14.13
C ILE A 13 31.17 -19.10 -13.62
N GLY A 14 30.33 -18.38 -14.37
CA GLY A 14 29.81 -17.09 -13.95
C GLY A 14 29.11 -17.26 -12.60
N GLY A 15 29.63 -16.55 -11.60
CA GLY A 15 28.99 -16.44 -10.30
C GLY A 15 27.60 -15.83 -10.49
N ILE A 16 26.58 -16.61 -10.16
CA ILE A 16 25.23 -16.10 -9.99
C ILE A 16 25.29 -15.13 -8.81
N SER A 17 25.15 -13.85 -9.12
CA SER A 17 24.96 -12.75 -8.19
C SER A 17 23.99 -13.14 -7.09
N GLY A 18 24.37 -12.86 -5.83
CA GLY A 18 23.59 -13.16 -4.64
C GLY A 18 22.12 -12.83 -4.81
N GLN A 19 21.27 -13.85 -4.71
CA GLN A 19 19.85 -13.66 -4.49
C GLN A 19 19.71 -13.01 -3.12
N ASN A 20 19.25 -11.75 -3.09
CA ASN A 20 18.75 -11.11 -1.87
C ASN A 20 17.51 -11.88 -1.42
N VAL A 21 17.70 -12.95 -0.65
CA VAL A 21 16.61 -13.59 0.09
C VAL A 21 16.16 -12.56 1.11
N PRO A 22 14.89 -12.08 1.08
CA PRO A 22 14.42 -11.11 2.05
C PRO A 22 14.61 -11.72 3.44
N GLU A 23 15.34 -11.01 4.31
CA GLU A 23 15.61 -11.49 5.66
C GLU A 23 14.29 -11.84 6.35
N PRO A 24 14.18 -13.05 6.94
CA PRO A 24 12.99 -13.44 7.67
C PRO A 24 12.78 -12.44 8.79
N CYS A 25 11.54 -11.98 8.94
CA CYS A 25 11.19 -10.94 9.90
C CYS A 25 11.55 -11.40 11.33
N PRO A 26 12.62 -10.88 11.95
CA PRO A 26 12.89 -11.20 13.33
C PRO A 26 11.93 -10.34 14.15
N MET A 27 10.74 -10.88 14.46
CA MET A 27 9.81 -10.19 15.37
C MET A 27 10.53 -9.97 16.70
N ALA A 28 10.99 -8.74 16.90
CA ALA A 28 11.70 -8.37 18.10
C ALA A 28 10.69 -8.26 19.24
N MET A 29 11.04 -8.76 20.42
CA MET A 29 10.32 -8.42 21.63
C MET A 29 10.56 -6.93 21.89
N CYS A 30 9.52 -6.11 21.78
CA CYS A 30 9.60 -4.70 22.13
C CYS A 30 9.44 -4.55 23.64
N ILE A 31 10.30 -3.75 24.24
CA ILE A 31 10.12 -3.31 25.62
C ILE A 31 8.92 -2.36 25.69
N ASP A 32 8.17 -2.40 26.79
CA ASP A 32 7.01 -1.55 27.02
C ASP A 32 7.47 -0.14 27.44
N VAL A 33 8.02 0.59 26.47
CA VAL A 33 8.42 1.99 26.60
C VAL A 33 7.65 2.82 25.59
N TYR A 34 7.06 3.91 26.07
CA TYR A 34 6.34 4.85 25.23
C TYR A 34 7.27 6.01 24.83
N ASP A 35 7.85 5.91 23.62
CA ASP A 35 8.63 6.94 22.91
C ASP A 35 8.09 7.04 21.48
N PRO A 36 6.91 7.67 21.30
CA PRO A 36 6.12 7.46 20.10
C PRO A 36 6.79 7.99 18.84
N VAL A 37 6.48 7.34 17.73
CA VAL A 37 6.86 7.77 16.39
C VAL A 37 5.63 7.87 15.49
N CYS A 38 5.57 8.92 14.69
CA CYS A 38 4.61 9.03 13.62
C CYS A 38 5.24 8.53 12.32
N CYS A 39 4.54 7.61 11.67
CA CYS A 39 4.94 7.03 10.40
C CYS A 39 3.91 7.35 9.34
N THR A 40 4.36 7.97 8.24
CA THR A 40 3.62 7.98 6.98
C THR A 40 3.96 6.69 6.24
N LEU A 41 2.96 5.87 5.97
CA LEU A 41 3.08 4.58 5.31
C LEU A 41 3.10 4.74 3.79
N ALA A 42 3.55 3.71 3.07
CA ALA A 42 3.68 3.74 1.61
C ALA A 42 2.34 3.95 0.86
N ASP A 43 1.20 3.67 1.51
CA ASP A 43 -0.16 3.93 1.01
C ASP A 43 -0.68 5.34 1.35
N GLY A 44 0.13 6.17 2.02
CA GLY A 44 -0.21 7.53 2.43
C GLY A 44 -0.95 7.64 3.76
N LEU A 45 -1.19 6.53 4.46
CA LEU A 45 -1.77 6.58 5.80
C LEU A 45 -0.75 7.05 6.84
N GLU A 46 -1.24 7.72 7.88
CA GLU A 46 -0.44 8.08 9.04
C GLU A 46 -0.78 7.20 10.23
N ARG A 47 0.25 6.67 10.90
CA ARG A 47 0.08 5.85 12.09
C ARG A 47 1.08 6.22 13.17
N THR A 48 0.58 6.34 14.40
CA THR A 48 1.42 6.44 15.60
C THR A 48 1.76 5.05 16.10
N PHE A 49 3.04 4.79 16.34
CA PHE A 49 3.53 3.61 17.04
C PHE A 49 4.03 4.02 18.43
N GLY A 50 3.94 3.12 19.42
CA GLY A 50 4.36 3.41 20.78
C GLY A 50 5.87 3.65 20.91
N ASN A 51 6.65 3.05 20.00
CA ASN A 51 8.09 3.25 19.87
C ASN A 51 8.59 2.79 18.50
N ASP A 52 9.88 3.04 18.23
CA ASP A 52 10.56 2.61 17.00
C ASP A 52 10.56 1.08 16.79
N CYS A 53 10.61 0.28 17.87
CA CYS A 53 10.59 -1.19 17.77
C CYS A 53 9.25 -1.68 17.21
N GLU A 54 8.14 -1.16 17.74
CA GLU A 54 6.79 -1.47 17.26
C GLU A 54 6.59 -1.06 15.80
N ALA A 55 7.07 0.12 15.41
CA ALA A 55 7.02 0.57 14.02
C ALA A 55 7.79 -0.41 13.10
N ASN A 56 9.02 -0.78 13.47
CA ASN A 56 9.84 -1.70 12.69
C ASN A 56 9.20 -3.10 12.58
N ASN A 57 8.63 -3.62 13.67
CA ASN A 57 7.90 -4.89 13.66
C ASN A 57 6.69 -4.84 12.72
N TYR A 58 5.95 -3.73 12.73
CA TYR A 58 4.83 -3.52 11.82
C TYR A 58 5.28 -3.54 10.37
N GLU A 59 6.26 -2.72 10.00
CA GLU A 59 6.77 -2.65 8.62
C GLU A 59 7.25 -4.01 8.11
N CYS A 60 7.89 -4.76 9.02
CA CYS A 60 8.42 -6.07 8.73
C CYS A 60 7.32 -7.14 8.56
N GLY A 61 6.27 -7.08 9.39
CA GLY A 61 5.14 -8.00 9.38
C GLY A 61 4.13 -7.75 8.26
N THR A 62 3.84 -6.48 7.95
CA THR A 62 2.85 -6.10 6.93
C THR A 62 3.47 -5.80 5.57
N LYS A 63 4.81 -5.66 5.50
CA LYS A 63 5.54 -5.17 4.32
C LYS A 63 5.18 -3.73 3.92
N GLN A 64 4.42 -3.00 4.73
CA GLN A 64 4.18 -1.58 4.54
C GLN A 64 5.32 -0.77 5.14
N LYS A 65 6.06 -0.04 4.30
CA LYS A 65 7.19 0.77 4.76
C LYS A 65 6.73 2.10 5.35
N CYS A 66 7.41 2.55 6.40
CA CYS A 66 7.34 3.91 6.90
C CYS A 66 8.23 4.79 5.99
N VAL A 67 7.61 5.53 5.08
CA VAL A 67 8.32 6.38 4.10
C VAL A 67 8.78 7.69 4.71
N GLU A 68 8.07 8.18 5.73
CA GLU A 68 8.47 9.32 6.54
C GLU A 68 8.24 8.97 8.01
N ARG A 69 9.27 9.22 8.84
CA ARG A 69 9.23 8.96 10.27
C ARG A 69 9.59 10.22 11.05
N THR A 70 8.72 10.62 11.98
CA THR A 70 8.95 11.75 12.89
C THR A 70 8.78 11.33 14.34
N LYS A 71 9.48 12.01 15.26
CA LYS A 71 9.33 11.79 16.70
C LYS A 71 8.02 12.39 17.21
N GLY A 72 7.37 11.70 18.14
CA GLY A 72 6.08 12.07 18.70
C GLY A 72 4.91 11.33 18.05
N GLU A 73 3.70 11.60 18.53
CA GLU A 73 2.48 11.12 17.88
C GLU A 73 2.20 11.87 16.56
N CYS A 74 1.44 11.25 15.67
CA CYS A 74 0.94 11.92 14.47
C CYS A 74 0.01 13.08 14.85
N LYS A 75 0.13 14.18 14.10
CA LYS A 75 -0.78 15.32 14.25
C LYS A 75 -2.00 15.08 13.38
N CYS A 76 -3.16 15.00 14.00
CA CYS A 76 -4.38 14.71 13.26
C CYS A 76 -4.79 15.90 12.38
N PRO A 77 -5.00 15.72 11.07
CA PRO A 77 -5.51 16.78 10.23
C PRO A 77 -6.84 17.35 10.75
N GLU A 78 -6.92 18.68 10.88
CA GLU A 78 -8.16 19.36 11.29
C GLU A 78 -9.05 19.71 10.09
N VAL A 79 -8.41 20.01 8.96
CA VAL A 79 -9.08 20.40 7.71
C VAL A 79 -8.59 19.48 6.62
N CYS A 80 -9.52 18.91 5.87
CA CYS A 80 -9.22 18.11 4.69
C CYS A 80 -9.68 18.80 3.42
N PRO A 81 -8.97 18.61 2.30
CA PRO A 81 -9.43 19.04 0.99
C PRO A 81 -10.81 18.43 0.65
N LEU A 82 -11.61 19.16 -0.13
CA LEU A 82 -12.96 18.73 -0.53
C LEU A 82 -12.99 17.85 -1.80
N TYR A 83 -11.84 17.46 -2.34
CA TYR A 83 -11.84 16.56 -3.49
C TYR A 83 -12.30 15.16 -3.08
N TYR A 84 -12.97 14.48 -4.00
CA TYR A 84 -13.51 13.15 -3.78
C TYR A 84 -12.70 12.12 -4.56
N LEU A 85 -11.83 11.40 -3.85
CA LEU A 85 -11.05 10.26 -4.30
C LEU A 85 -11.25 9.15 -3.26
N PRO A 86 -12.38 8.43 -3.32
CA PRO A 86 -12.83 7.61 -2.22
C PRO A 86 -11.87 6.48 -1.93
N ILE A 87 -11.83 6.08 -0.67
CA ILE A 87 -10.98 4.99 -0.21
C ILE A 87 -11.72 4.16 0.84
N CYS A 88 -11.62 2.85 0.73
CA CYS A 88 -12.20 1.91 1.67
C CYS A 88 -11.16 1.53 2.72
N CYS A 89 -11.42 1.88 3.96
CA CYS A 89 -10.65 1.43 5.11
C CYS A 89 -11.33 0.22 5.73
N THR A 90 -10.62 -0.91 5.79
CA THR A 90 -11.03 -2.08 6.56
C THR A 90 -10.29 -2.09 7.90
N TYR A 91 -11.02 -2.29 8.99
CA TYR A 91 -10.49 -2.36 10.34
C TYR A 91 -10.24 -3.81 10.79
N ASP A 92 -9.51 -3.98 11.88
CA ASP A 92 -9.15 -5.28 12.46
C ASP A 92 -10.35 -6.17 12.84
N ASN A 93 -11.46 -5.56 13.25
CA ASN A 93 -12.73 -6.22 13.53
C ASN A 93 -13.55 -6.57 12.27
N GLY A 94 -13.01 -6.28 11.08
CA GLY A 94 -13.67 -6.51 9.79
C GLY A 94 -14.67 -5.43 9.38
N ASN A 95 -14.90 -4.41 10.22
CA ASN A 95 -15.74 -3.28 9.82
C ASN A 95 -15.06 -2.50 8.69
N LYS A 96 -15.88 -1.97 7.80
CA LYS A 96 -15.43 -1.20 6.64
C LYS A 96 -16.06 0.17 6.65
N LYS A 97 -15.28 1.20 6.30
CA LYS A 97 -15.78 2.56 6.15
C LYS A 97 -15.17 3.23 4.92
N THR A 98 -16.04 3.82 4.11
CA THR A 98 -15.65 4.67 2.98
C THR A 98 -15.33 6.06 3.49
N TYR A 99 -14.16 6.58 3.08
CA TYR A 99 -13.76 7.96 3.28
C TYR A 99 -13.72 8.68 1.93
N GLY A 100 -13.95 10.00 1.92
CA GLY A 100 -13.92 10.80 0.70
C GLY A 100 -12.54 10.97 0.10
N ASN A 101 -11.49 10.88 0.93
CA ASN A 101 -10.08 10.86 0.54
C ASN A 101 -9.19 10.40 1.71
N THR A 102 -7.89 10.20 1.45
CA THR A 102 -6.91 9.77 2.46
C THR A 102 -6.74 10.74 3.64
N CYS A 103 -6.91 12.06 3.44
CA CYS A 103 -6.85 13.02 4.55
C CYS A 103 -7.95 12.75 5.56
N GLU A 104 -9.18 12.47 5.10
CA GLU A 104 -10.30 12.17 5.98
C GLU A 104 -10.06 10.90 6.80
N VAL A 105 -9.44 9.86 6.19
CA VAL A 105 -9.00 8.65 6.90
C VAL A 105 -8.02 9.03 8.01
N ASN A 106 -6.94 9.75 7.68
CA ASN A 106 -5.89 10.13 8.63
C ASN A 106 -6.44 11.01 9.76
N SER A 107 -7.32 11.97 9.43
CA SER A 107 -8.01 12.84 10.39
C SER A 107 -8.78 12.04 11.42
N GLU A 108 -9.67 11.13 10.99
CA GLU A 108 -10.53 10.39 11.90
C GLU A 108 -9.75 9.31 12.66
N ASN A 109 -8.93 8.52 11.96
CA ASN A 109 -8.14 7.45 12.56
C ASN A 109 -7.17 7.98 13.62
N CYS A 110 -6.51 9.09 13.34
CA CYS A 110 -5.64 9.73 14.33
C CYS A 110 -6.43 10.18 15.58
N LYS A 111 -7.59 10.84 15.40
CA LYS A 111 -8.42 11.36 16.51
C LYS A 111 -9.01 10.25 17.37
N LEU A 112 -9.44 9.16 16.74
CA LEU A 112 -10.08 8.02 17.39
C LEU A 112 -9.08 6.92 17.77
N LYS A 113 -7.80 7.11 17.47
CA LYS A 113 -6.73 6.11 17.65
C LYS A 113 -7.08 4.76 16.99
N LEU A 114 -7.66 4.82 15.80
CA LEU A 114 -7.96 3.69 14.93
C LEU A 114 -6.87 3.53 13.86
N TYR A 115 -6.85 2.39 13.20
CA TYR A 115 -5.98 2.14 12.05
C TYR A 115 -6.62 1.15 11.09
N CYS A 116 -6.49 1.40 9.79
CA CYS A 116 -6.89 0.45 8.76
C CYS A 116 -5.90 -0.74 8.79
N THR A 117 -6.43 -1.96 8.68
CA THR A 117 -5.62 -3.15 8.36
C THR A 117 -5.44 -3.34 6.87
N ASP A 118 -6.37 -2.79 6.08
CA ASP A 118 -6.32 -2.80 4.62
C ASP A 118 -6.96 -1.52 4.07
N LEU A 119 -6.43 -1.05 2.94
CA LEU A 119 -6.80 0.21 2.33
C LEU A 119 -6.92 0.04 0.80
N THR A 120 -8.15 0.11 0.30
CA THR A 120 -8.45 -0.13 -1.11
C THR A 120 -8.99 1.13 -1.78
N PRO A 121 -8.47 1.52 -2.96
CA PRO A 121 -9.06 2.62 -3.74
C PRO A 121 -10.54 2.35 -4.06
N GLY A 122 -11.37 3.38 -3.94
CA GLY A 122 -12.81 3.29 -4.17
C GLY A 122 -13.64 3.25 -2.88
N GLN A 123 -14.95 3.08 -3.03
CA GLN A 123 -15.88 2.94 -1.91
C GLN A 123 -15.89 1.49 -1.41
N CYS A 124 -16.21 1.27 -0.13
CA CYS A 124 -16.33 -0.08 0.43
C CYS A 124 -17.49 -0.88 -0.19
N GLU A 125 -18.57 -0.19 -0.53
CA GLU A 125 -19.69 -0.75 -1.24
C GLU A 125 -19.74 -0.19 -2.65
N CYS A 126 -19.96 -1.06 -3.63
CA CYS A 126 -20.03 -0.65 -5.02
C CYS A 126 -21.39 -0.02 -5.29
N ILE A 127 -21.38 1.02 -6.12
CA ILE A 127 -22.60 1.58 -6.67
C ILE A 127 -23.34 0.46 -7.44
N GLU A 128 -24.63 0.30 -7.18
CA GLU A 128 -25.45 -0.71 -7.86
C GLU A 128 -26.09 -0.20 -9.16
N PHE A 129 -26.27 1.12 -9.26
CA PHE A 129 -27.01 1.74 -10.36
C PHE A 129 -26.20 2.85 -11.01
N CYS A 130 -26.01 2.72 -12.32
CA CYS A 130 -25.48 3.78 -13.15
C CYS A 130 -26.60 4.41 -13.99
N PRO A 131 -26.49 5.71 -14.32
CA PRO A 131 -27.39 6.31 -15.28
C PRO A 131 -27.23 5.63 -16.64
N ASP A 132 -28.33 5.44 -17.36
CA ASP A 132 -28.34 4.96 -18.74
C ASP A 132 -27.90 6.10 -19.68
N LEU A 133 -26.62 6.46 -19.57
CA LEU A 133 -25.95 7.50 -20.32
C LEU A 133 -24.76 6.88 -21.04
N TYR A 134 -24.66 7.13 -22.35
CA TYR A 134 -23.49 6.73 -23.13
C TYR A 134 -22.51 7.89 -23.25
N ASP A 135 -21.42 7.83 -22.49
CA ASP A 135 -20.31 8.78 -22.48
C ASP A 135 -19.00 8.00 -22.25
N PRO A 136 -18.50 7.30 -23.30
CA PRO A 136 -17.60 6.19 -23.13
C PRO A 136 -16.24 6.61 -22.57
N VAL A 137 -15.73 5.83 -21.62
CA VAL A 137 -14.40 6.01 -21.03
C VAL A 137 -13.51 4.80 -21.32
N CYS A 138 -12.21 5.05 -21.41
CA CYS A 138 -11.18 4.03 -21.57
C CYS A 138 -10.42 3.88 -20.26
N CYS A 139 -10.51 2.71 -19.62
CA CYS A 139 -9.70 2.39 -18.43
C CYS A 139 -8.43 1.66 -18.87
N THR A 140 -7.28 2.21 -18.54
CA THR A 140 -5.97 1.61 -18.84
C THR A 140 -5.50 0.74 -17.68
N TYR A 141 -5.17 -0.51 -17.96
CA TYR A 141 -4.62 -1.45 -16.98
C TYR A 141 -3.10 -1.40 -16.95
N ALA A 142 -2.51 -2.04 -15.93
CA ALA A 142 -1.06 -2.09 -15.74
C ALA A 142 -0.29 -2.75 -16.91
N ASP A 143 -0.96 -3.62 -17.68
CA ASP A 143 -0.40 -4.25 -18.90
C ASP A 143 -0.50 -3.36 -20.15
N GLY A 144 -1.03 -2.13 -20.01
CA GLY A 144 -1.21 -1.18 -21.09
C GLY A 144 -2.45 -1.42 -21.95
N THR A 145 -3.25 -2.44 -21.65
CA THR A 145 -4.52 -2.65 -22.34
C THR A 145 -5.54 -1.60 -21.90
N CYS A 146 -6.49 -1.31 -22.79
CA CYS A 146 -7.64 -0.47 -22.46
C CYS A 146 -8.94 -1.23 -22.65
N GLN A 147 -9.79 -1.19 -21.63
CA GLN A 147 -11.19 -1.59 -21.74
C GLN A 147 -12.08 -0.36 -21.79
N THR A 148 -12.99 -0.33 -22.78
CA THR A 148 -13.97 0.74 -22.93
C THR A 148 -15.24 0.39 -22.17
N TYR A 149 -15.75 1.33 -21.39
CA TYR A 149 -17.02 1.22 -20.67
C TYR A 149 -18.03 2.21 -21.24
N PRO A 150 -19.34 1.91 -21.15
CA PRO A 150 -20.39 2.81 -21.64
C PRO A 150 -20.33 4.21 -21.03
N ASN A 151 -19.95 4.30 -19.74
CA ASN A 151 -19.69 5.54 -19.04
C ASN A 151 -18.74 5.35 -17.84
N ALA A 152 -18.33 6.46 -17.23
CA ALA A 152 -17.44 6.47 -16.07
C ALA A 152 -18.01 5.76 -14.83
N CYS A 153 -19.33 5.74 -14.66
CA CYS A 153 -19.96 5.02 -13.56
C CYS A 153 -19.81 3.51 -13.75
N GLU A 154 -20.11 2.99 -14.94
CA GLU A 154 -19.98 1.56 -15.26
C GLU A 154 -18.53 1.08 -15.11
N ALA A 155 -17.57 1.90 -15.55
CA ALA A 155 -16.14 1.67 -15.31
C ALA A 155 -15.82 1.56 -13.81
N SER A 156 -16.31 2.51 -13.00
CA SER A 156 -16.06 2.56 -11.56
C SER A 156 -16.70 1.38 -10.82
N VAL A 157 -17.90 0.96 -11.22
CA VAL A 157 -18.59 -0.22 -10.67
C VAL A 157 -17.82 -1.49 -10.97
N ASN A 158 -17.35 -1.66 -12.20
CA ASN A 158 -16.55 -2.81 -12.57
C ASN A 158 -15.23 -2.85 -11.77
N ASN A 159 -14.47 -1.74 -11.72
CA ASN A 159 -13.26 -1.65 -10.92
C ASN A 159 -13.53 -1.93 -9.44
N CYS A 160 -14.62 -1.40 -8.87
CA CYS A 160 -15.00 -1.69 -7.49
C CYS A 160 -15.25 -3.19 -7.24
N ARG A 161 -15.93 -3.87 -8.17
CA ARG A 161 -16.23 -5.32 -8.05
C ARG A 161 -14.98 -6.19 -8.17
N GLU A 162 -14.00 -5.79 -8.96
CA GLU A 162 -12.73 -6.53 -9.11
C GLU A 162 -11.80 -6.36 -7.90
N ASN A 163 -11.92 -5.24 -7.16
CA ASN A 163 -11.10 -4.94 -5.98
C ASN A 163 -11.81 -5.25 -4.64
N LYS A 164 -12.92 -6.00 -4.65
CA LYS A 164 -13.60 -6.53 -3.45
C LYS A 164 -13.08 -7.91 -3.08
#